data_AF-A0A973CMN4-F1
#
_entry.id   AF-A0A973CMN4-F1
#
_cell.length_a   1.000
_cell.length_b   1.000
_cell.length_c   1.000
_cell.angle_alpha   90.00
_cell.angle_beta   90.00
_cell.angle_gamma   90.00
#
_symmetry.space_group_name_H-M   'P 1'
#
loop_
_entity.id
_entity.type
_entity.pdbx_description
1 polymer ?
#
loop_
_entity_poly.entity_id
_entity_poly.type
_entity_poly.pdbx_seq_one_letter_code
_entity_poly.pdbx_strand_id
1 'polypeptide(L)'
;MLELIIQGSFMMIPLLVLSVLALAVVCDRFVAFRANKLVDVRTLRAKVLAMLRDGQEEEALALCFNTIGPVSAVMAAGLQSYMKHKDIAGRVDSLRAVVQDAMEDYSHQAVLSVNTRLNVLAFVGSSAPLFGMTGTVTGMISSFDAIASAASMDPTLVASGISEALITTAAGLMIAMGAVIPYHYFSTRAESIETEIVESASELLDYITIKHSSLKAK
;
A
#
# COMPACT_ATOMS: atom_id res chain seq x y z
N MET A 1 10.95 30.95 -5.49
CA MET A 1 10.27 29.64 -5.62
C MET A 1 9.27 29.64 -6.78
N LEU A 2 8.27 30.54 -6.81
CA LEU A 2 7.37 30.67 -7.97
C LEU A 2 8.06 31.18 -9.25
N GLU A 3 9.03 32.10 -9.16
CA GLU A 3 9.85 32.52 -10.32
C GLU A 3 10.75 31.39 -10.86
N LEU A 4 11.22 30.47 -10.00
CA LEU A 4 11.96 29.27 -10.42
C LEU A 4 11.06 28.28 -11.15
N ILE A 5 9.78 28.21 -10.79
CA ILE A 5 8.75 27.38 -11.46
C ILE A 5 8.41 27.93 -12.85
N ILE A 6 8.42 29.25 -13.00
CA ILE A 6 8.13 29.94 -14.27
C ILE A 6 9.35 29.95 -15.19
N GLN A 7 10.57 29.92 -14.64
CA GLN A 7 11.81 29.73 -15.41
C GLN A 7 12.08 28.27 -15.78
N GLY A 8 11.36 27.30 -15.21
CA GLY A 8 11.59 25.89 -15.49
C GLY A 8 11.10 25.48 -16.88
N SER A 9 11.97 24.78 -17.60
CA SER A 9 11.73 24.06 -18.84
C SER A 9 10.37 23.36 -18.85
N PHE A 10 9.82 23.11 -20.04
CA PHE A 10 8.60 22.33 -20.29
C PHE A 10 8.47 21.05 -19.41
N MET A 11 9.60 20.47 -18.98
CA MET A 11 9.68 19.32 -18.07
C MET A 11 9.32 19.60 -16.59
N MET A 12 9.13 20.85 -16.19
CA MET A 12 8.67 21.22 -14.83
C MET A 12 7.20 20.87 -14.61
N ILE A 13 6.37 20.95 -15.65
CA ILE A 13 4.93 20.66 -15.60
C ILE A 13 4.65 19.21 -15.17
N PRO A 14 5.22 18.17 -15.83
CA PRO A 14 4.99 16.79 -15.40
C PRO A 14 5.52 16.52 -13.99
N LEU A 15 6.64 17.14 -13.60
CA LEU A 15 7.16 17.04 -12.23
C LEU A 15 6.17 17.59 -11.20
N LEU A 16 5.55 18.74 -11.47
CA LEU A 16 4.55 19.33 -10.58
C LEU A 16 3.34 18.41 -10.43
N VAL A 17 2.86 17.82 -11.53
CA VAL A 17 1.77 16.83 -11.50
C VAL A 17 2.15 15.62 -10.63
N LEU A 18 3.36 15.07 -10.81
CA LEU A 18 3.85 13.96 -10.00
C LEU A 18 3.97 14.33 -8.51
N SER A 19 4.36 15.57 -8.19
CA SER A 19 4.44 16.08 -6.81
C SER A 19 3.07 16.12 -6.14
N VAL A 20 2.05 16.66 -6.83
CA VAL A 20 0.68 16.71 -6.31
C VAL A 20 0.10 15.31 -6.12
N LEU A 21 0.34 14.40 -7.08
CA LEU A 21 -0.08 13.00 -6.98
C LEU A 21 0.57 12.29 -5.80
N ALA A 22 1.89 12.44 -5.61
CA ALA A 22 2.59 11.87 -4.47
C ALA A 22 2.01 12.39 -3.15
N LEU A 23 1.84 13.70 -3.02
CA LEU A 23 1.31 14.31 -1.79
C LEU A 23 -0.12 13.81 -1.49
N ALA A 24 -1.00 13.76 -2.50
CA ALA A 24 -2.36 13.27 -2.34
C ALA A 24 -2.39 11.82 -1.84
N VAL A 25 -1.55 10.94 -2.39
CA VAL A 25 -1.46 9.53 -1.97
C VAL A 25 -0.86 9.41 -0.56
N VAL A 26 0.18 10.19 -0.23
CA VAL A 26 0.77 10.20 1.12
C VAL A 26 -0.28 10.60 2.17
N CYS A 27 -1.04 11.66 1.92
CA CYS A 27 -2.10 12.11 2.84
C CYS A 27 -3.19 11.06 3.01
N ASP A 28 -3.69 10.47 1.92
CA ASP A 28 -4.69 9.40 1.95
C ASP A 28 -4.21 8.19 2.77
N ARG A 29 -2.99 7.72 2.51
CA ARG A 29 -2.42 6.57 3.21
C ARG A 29 -2.14 6.88 4.68
N PHE A 30 -1.68 8.08 5.01
CA PHE A 30 -1.44 8.47 6.40
C PHE A 30 -2.73 8.40 7.23
N VAL A 31 -3.87 8.84 6.66
CA VAL A 31 -5.18 8.72 7.32
C VAL A 31 -5.61 7.25 7.46
N ALA A 32 -5.50 6.45 6.39
CA ALA A 32 -5.90 5.04 6.38
C ALA A 32 -5.09 4.19 7.38
N PHE A 33 -3.77 4.32 7.39
CA PHE A 33 -2.90 3.56 8.31
C PHE A 33 -3.05 4.01 9.76
N ARG A 34 -3.32 5.30 10.00
CA ARG A 34 -3.60 5.80 11.35
C ARG A 34 -4.91 5.25 11.90
N ALA A 35 -5.93 5.06 11.06
CA ALA A 35 -7.17 4.41 11.44
C ALA A 35 -6.95 2.92 11.79
N ASN A 36 -6.18 2.18 10.98
CA ASN A 36 -5.87 0.77 11.24
C ASN A 36 -4.98 0.55 12.49
N LYS A 37 -4.08 1.49 12.82
CA LYS A 37 -3.24 1.38 14.03
C LYS A 37 -4.05 1.38 15.34
N LEU A 38 -5.29 1.84 15.32
CA LEU A 38 -6.18 1.83 16.48
C LEU A 38 -6.73 0.43 16.81
N VAL A 39 -6.57 -0.54 15.90
CA VAL A 39 -7.06 -1.91 16.09
C VAL A 39 -5.92 -2.81 16.52
N ASP A 40 -5.98 -3.28 17.77
CA ASP A 40 -5.05 -4.27 18.29
C ASP A 40 -5.48 -5.66 17.82
N VAL A 41 -4.88 -6.08 16.70
CA VAL A 41 -5.14 -7.36 16.05
C VAL A 41 -4.93 -8.55 16.99
N ARG A 42 -3.94 -8.47 17.89
CA ARG A 42 -3.67 -9.55 18.85
C ARG A 42 -4.82 -9.69 19.83
N THR A 43 -5.33 -8.57 20.34
CA THR A 43 -6.49 -8.61 21.25
C THR A 43 -7.77 -9.06 20.56
N LEU A 44 -7.97 -8.67 19.30
CA LEU A 44 -9.10 -9.15 18.49
C LEU A 44 -9.05 -10.67 18.35
N ARG A 45 -7.90 -11.19 17.88
CA ARG A 45 -7.67 -12.63 17.67
C ARG A 45 -7.85 -13.43 18.96
N ALA A 46 -7.29 -12.96 20.07
CA ALA A 46 -7.45 -13.60 21.37
C ALA A 46 -8.91 -13.65 21.83
N LYS A 47 -9.69 -12.56 21.65
CA LYS A 47 -11.12 -12.51 21.99
C LYS A 47 -11.95 -13.45 21.12
N VAL A 48 -11.71 -13.44 19.80
CA VAL A 48 -12.43 -14.31 18.86
C VAL A 48 -12.20 -15.79 19.19
N LEU A 49 -10.94 -16.18 19.45
CA LEU A 49 -10.62 -17.56 19.83
C LEU A 49 -11.19 -17.95 21.19
N ALA A 50 -11.24 -17.03 22.16
CA ALA A 50 -11.90 -17.27 23.45
C ALA A 50 -13.40 -17.50 23.28
N MET A 51 -14.10 -16.61 22.55
CA MET A 51 -15.53 -16.75 22.25
C MET A 51 -15.85 -18.05 21.49
N LEU A 52 -14.97 -18.44 20.56
CA LEU A 52 -15.10 -19.71 19.84
C LEU A 52 -15.00 -20.93 20.77
N ARG A 53 -14.12 -20.90 21.77
CA ARG A 53 -13.97 -21.96 22.78
C ARG A 53 -15.18 -22.06 23.70
N ASP A 54 -15.77 -20.93 24.03
CA ASP A 54 -16.98 -20.83 24.87
C ASP A 54 -18.27 -21.15 24.07
N GLY A 55 -18.15 -21.45 22.78
CA GLY A 55 -19.28 -21.80 21.91
C GLY A 55 -20.10 -20.62 21.40
N GLN A 56 -19.65 -19.38 21.67
CA GLN A 56 -20.31 -18.13 21.28
C GLN A 56 -19.89 -17.71 19.86
N GLU A 57 -20.21 -18.55 18.87
CA GLU A 57 -19.82 -18.35 17.46
C GLU A 57 -20.46 -17.09 16.84
N GLU A 58 -21.71 -16.78 17.20
CA GLU A 58 -22.42 -15.56 16.75
C GLU A 58 -21.79 -14.28 17.31
N GLU A 59 -21.39 -14.28 18.58
CA GLU A 59 -20.72 -13.12 19.20
C GLU A 59 -19.33 -12.89 18.61
N ALA A 60 -18.59 -13.97 18.32
CA ALA A 60 -17.30 -13.91 17.64
C ALA A 60 -17.45 -13.29 16.24
N LEU A 61 -18.48 -13.68 15.48
CA LEU A 61 -18.76 -13.12 14.17
C LEU A 61 -19.16 -11.63 14.26
N ALA A 62 -20.01 -11.27 15.23
CA ALA A 62 -20.41 -9.88 15.46
C ALA A 62 -19.22 -8.99 15.86
N LEU A 63 -18.28 -9.50 16.66
CA LEU A 63 -17.05 -8.79 17.00
C LEU A 63 -16.19 -8.51 15.77
N CYS A 64 -16.05 -9.49 14.88
CA CYS A 64 -15.32 -9.30 13.62
C CYS A 64 -15.99 -8.28 12.70
N PHE A 65 -17.32 -8.29 12.57
CA PHE A 65 -18.04 -7.28 11.77
C PHE A 65 -17.97 -5.86 12.33
N ASN A 66 -17.96 -5.72 13.66
CA ASN A 66 -17.86 -4.40 14.32
C ASN A 66 -16.43 -3.86 14.37
N THR A 67 -15.43 -4.67 14.02
CA THR A 67 -14.03 -4.27 14.00
C THR A 67 -13.61 -3.88 12.59
N ILE A 68 -13.14 -2.66 12.41
CA ILE A 68 -12.63 -2.18 11.12
C ILE A 68 -11.22 -2.76 10.91
N GLY A 69 -11.02 -3.52 9.85
CA GLY A 69 -9.69 -3.98 9.50
C GLY A 69 -9.67 -5.13 8.50
N PRO A 70 -8.53 -5.35 7.83
CA PRO A 70 -8.38 -6.46 6.90
C PRO A 70 -8.39 -7.82 7.62
N VAL A 71 -7.80 -7.90 8.81
CA VAL A 71 -7.76 -9.15 9.61
C VAL A 71 -9.16 -9.54 10.07
N SER A 72 -9.96 -8.59 10.58
CA SER A 72 -11.34 -8.87 11.02
C SER A 72 -12.24 -9.29 9.86
N ALA A 73 -12.06 -8.72 8.66
CA ALA A 73 -12.79 -9.12 7.47
C ALA A 73 -12.51 -10.58 7.07
N VAL A 74 -11.24 -11.01 7.09
CA VAL A 74 -10.85 -12.39 6.78
C VAL A 74 -11.36 -13.37 7.85
N MET A 75 -11.24 -13.00 9.14
CA MET A 75 -11.78 -13.82 10.23
C MET A 75 -13.31 -13.94 10.16
N ALA A 76 -14.03 -12.86 9.82
CA ALA A 76 -15.47 -12.89 9.63
C ALA A 76 -15.88 -13.84 8.49
N ALA A 77 -15.18 -13.79 7.35
CA ALA A 77 -15.42 -14.69 6.22
C ALA A 77 -15.21 -16.17 6.61
N GLY A 78 -14.13 -16.45 7.34
CA GLY A 78 -13.84 -17.80 7.87
C GLY A 78 -14.93 -18.29 8.84
N LEU A 79 -15.32 -17.46 9.81
CA LEU A 79 -16.39 -17.76 10.77
C LEU A 79 -17.74 -17.97 10.11
N GLN A 80 -18.10 -17.12 9.14
CA GLN A 80 -19.36 -17.23 8.41
C GLN A 80 -19.41 -18.52 7.58
N SER A 81 -18.31 -18.87 6.90
CA SER A 81 -18.18 -20.13 6.17
C SER A 81 -18.28 -21.33 7.11
N TYR A 82 -17.60 -21.27 8.26
CA TYR A 82 -17.66 -22.31 9.29
C TYR A 82 -19.10 -22.51 9.79
N MET A 83 -19.81 -21.45 10.18
CA MET A 83 -21.19 -21.54 10.68
C MET A 83 -22.17 -22.09 9.65
N LYS A 84 -21.97 -21.78 8.36
CA LYS A 84 -22.84 -22.26 7.29
C LYS A 84 -22.64 -23.74 6.98
N HIS A 85 -21.43 -24.25 7.15
CA HIS A 85 -21.04 -25.59 6.70
C HIS A 85 -20.80 -26.60 7.82
N LYS A 86 -20.70 -26.18 9.09
CA LYS A 86 -20.45 -27.05 10.26
C LYS A 86 -21.47 -28.19 10.41
N ASP A 87 -22.73 -27.96 10.05
CA ASP A 87 -23.82 -28.95 10.22
C ASP A 87 -23.98 -29.85 8.98
N ILE A 88 -23.40 -29.46 7.84
CA ILE A 88 -23.55 -30.12 6.53
C ILE A 88 -22.33 -31.01 6.22
N ALA A 89 -21.15 -30.63 6.72
CA ALA A 89 -19.90 -31.31 6.39
C ALA A 89 -19.72 -32.62 7.16
N GLY A 90 -20.06 -33.75 6.53
CA GLY A 90 -19.80 -35.09 7.07
C GLY A 90 -18.30 -35.47 7.19
N ARG A 91 -17.38 -34.67 6.62
CA ARG A 91 -15.92 -34.83 6.75
C ARG A 91 -15.24 -33.52 7.17
N VAL A 92 -14.31 -33.65 8.11
CA VAL A 92 -13.48 -32.55 8.63
C VAL A 92 -12.65 -31.92 7.52
N ASP A 93 -12.09 -32.74 6.64
CA ASP A 93 -11.23 -32.28 5.53
C ASP A 93 -12.00 -31.39 4.54
N SER A 94 -13.27 -31.73 4.26
CA SER A 94 -14.12 -30.89 3.39
C SER A 94 -14.53 -29.58 4.05
N LEU A 95 -14.76 -29.56 5.37
CA LEU A 95 -15.09 -28.32 6.08
C LEU A 95 -13.89 -27.38 6.11
N ARG A 96 -12.71 -27.92 6.44
CA ARG A 96 -11.46 -27.15 6.46
C ARG A 96 -11.17 -26.54 5.09
N ALA A 97 -11.29 -27.31 4.01
CA ALA A 97 -11.06 -26.81 2.66
C ALA A 97 -12.01 -25.66 2.30
N VAL A 98 -13.31 -25.81 2.57
CA VAL A 98 -14.32 -24.76 2.27
C VAL A 98 -14.08 -23.47 3.08
N VAL A 99 -13.65 -23.60 4.34
CA VAL A 99 -13.31 -22.43 5.17
C VAL A 99 -12.01 -21.79 4.69
N GLN A 100 -11.00 -22.60 4.36
CA GLN A 100 -9.72 -22.12 3.85
C GLN A 100 -9.91 -21.36 2.53
N ASP A 101 -10.63 -21.93 1.57
CA ASP A 101 -10.91 -21.28 0.28
C ASP A 101 -11.59 -19.92 0.49
N ALA A 102 -12.60 -19.86 1.37
CA ALA A 102 -13.28 -18.61 1.71
C ALA A 102 -12.32 -17.59 2.35
N MET A 103 -11.40 -18.03 3.22
CA MET A 103 -10.43 -17.11 3.84
C MET A 103 -9.37 -16.64 2.86
N GLU A 104 -8.91 -17.48 1.94
CA GLU A 104 -7.92 -17.13 0.91
C GLU A 104 -8.47 -16.08 -0.05
N ASP A 105 -9.71 -16.24 -0.53
CA ASP A 105 -10.37 -15.27 -1.42
C ASP A 105 -10.45 -13.87 -0.77
N TYR A 106 -10.87 -13.81 0.50
CA TYR A 106 -10.94 -12.54 1.23
C TYR A 106 -9.56 -12.00 1.61
N SER A 107 -8.58 -12.87 1.86
CA SER A 107 -7.19 -12.46 2.14
C SER A 107 -6.57 -11.75 0.95
N HIS A 108 -6.76 -12.28 -0.26
CA HIS A 108 -6.31 -11.63 -1.49
C HIS A 108 -6.93 -10.23 -1.66
N GLN A 109 -8.24 -10.10 -1.44
CA GLN A 109 -8.92 -8.81 -1.52
C GLN A 109 -8.44 -7.82 -0.44
N ALA A 110 -8.23 -8.31 0.79
CA ALA A 110 -7.73 -7.52 1.90
C ALA A 110 -6.31 -7.00 1.61
N VAL A 111 -5.39 -7.86 1.15
CA VAL A 111 -4.02 -7.48 0.79
C VAL A 111 -4.02 -6.47 -0.36
N LEU A 112 -4.87 -6.67 -1.39
CA LEU A 112 -5.02 -5.70 -2.48
C LEU A 112 -5.50 -4.34 -1.95
N SER A 113 -6.47 -4.30 -1.04
CA SER A 113 -7.00 -3.05 -0.48
C SER A 113 -5.94 -2.27 0.30
N VAL A 114 -5.07 -2.97 1.03
CA VAL A 114 -3.97 -2.37 1.80
C VAL A 114 -2.89 -1.81 0.85
N ASN A 115 -2.54 -2.57 -0.20
CA ASN A 115 -1.54 -2.19 -1.19
C ASN A 115 -2.04 -1.17 -2.23
N THR A 116 -3.35 -0.92 -2.29
CA THR A 116 -3.91 0.02 -3.27
C THR A 116 -3.25 1.39 -3.11
N ARG A 117 -2.89 2.01 -4.24
CA ARG A 117 -2.23 3.33 -4.34
C ARG A 117 -0.75 3.38 -3.94
N LEU A 118 -0.18 2.37 -3.25
CA LEU A 118 1.27 2.31 -3.00
C LEU A 118 2.07 2.24 -4.31
N ASN A 119 1.54 1.55 -5.31
CA ASN A 119 2.13 1.49 -6.65
C ASN A 119 2.27 2.87 -7.30
N VAL A 120 1.40 3.83 -6.96
CA VAL A 120 1.50 5.20 -7.48
C VAL A 120 2.72 5.91 -6.87
N LEU A 121 3.00 5.72 -5.58
CA LEU A 121 4.22 6.26 -4.96
C LEU A 121 5.48 5.63 -5.54
N ALA A 122 5.47 4.32 -5.79
CA ALA A 122 6.58 3.63 -6.46
C ALA A 122 6.81 4.17 -7.89
N PHE A 123 5.72 4.39 -8.62
CA PHE A 123 5.76 4.99 -9.96
C PHE A 123 6.31 6.41 -9.93
N VAL A 124 5.83 7.27 -9.02
CA VAL A 124 6.36 8.64 -8.89
C VAL A 124 7.83 8.62 -8.47
N GLY A 125 8.20 7.77 -7.51
CA GLY A 125 9.56 7.63 -7.01
C GLY A 125 10.58 7.21 -8.08
N SER A 126 10.17 6.35 -9.02
CA SER A 126 11.01 5.91 -10.14
C SER A 126 10.98 6.85 -11.33
N SER A 127 9.84 7.51 -11.59
CA SER A 127 9.65 8.35 -12.79
C SER A 127 10.14 9.79 -12.60
N ALA A 128 9.97 10.38 -11.40
CA ALA A 128 10.35 11.78 -11.16
C ALA A 128 11.84 12.08 -11.42
N PRO A 129 12.81 11.21 -11.04
CA PRO A 129 14.22 11.42 -11.38
C PRO A 129 14.47 11.37 -12.89
N LEU A 130 13.75 10.50 -13.62
CA LEU A 130 13.87 10.38 -15.08
C LEU A 130 13.42 11.68 -15.76
N PHE A 131 12.29 12.25 -15.35
CA PHE A 131 11.85 13.56 -15.83
C PHE A 131 12.84 14.68 -15.49
N GLY A 132 13.44 14.65 -14.30
CA GLY A 132 14.50 15.56 -13.90
C GLY A 132 15.74 15.48 -14.82
N MET A 133 16.20 14.27 -15.13
CA MET A 133 17.31 14.02 -16.05
C MET A 133 16.96 14.41 -17.50
N THR A 134 15.72 14.19 -17.95
CA THR A 134 15.29 14.71 -19.26
C THR A 134 15.31 16.24 -19.28
N GLY A 135 14.95 16.89 -18.17
CA GLY A 135 15.08 18.34 -17.99
C GLY A 135 16.52 18.84 -18.18
N THR A 136 17.52 18.13 -17.65
CA THR A 136 18.92 18.53 -17.84
C THR A 136 19.40 18.35 -19.27
N VAL A 137 19.05 17.24 -19.91
CA VAL A 137 19.42 16.99 -21.31
C VAL A 137 18.81 18.07 -22.22
N THR A 138 17.53 18.38 -22.05
CA THR A 138 16.84 19.41 -22.86
C THR A 138 17.38 20.81 -22.59
N GLY A 139 17.67 21.16 -21.33
CA GLY A 139 18.28 22.46 -20.99
C GLY A 139 19.71 22.62 -21.48
N MET A 140 20.51 21.54 -21.51
CA MET A 140 21.84 21.59 -22.14
C MET A 140 21.73 21.72 -23.67
N ILE A 141 20.79 21.04 -24.33
CA ILE A 141 20.57 21.17 -25.77
C ILE A 141 20.22 22.62 -26.13
N SER A 142 19.28 23.25 -25.40
CA SER A 142 18.90 24.64 -25.65
C SER A 142 20.05 25.62 -25.39
N SER A 143 20.87 25.36 -24.37
CA SER A 143 22.07 26.17 -24.07
C SER A 143 23.07 26.13 -25.21
N PHE A 144 23.36 24.96 -25.79
CA PHE A 144 24.30 24.83 -26.90
C PHE A 144 23.75 25.39 -28.22
N ASP A 145 22.44 25.27 -28.46
CA ASP A 145 21.79 25.86 -29.64
C ASP A 145 21.81 27.40 -29.60
N ALA A 146 21.64 27.99 -28.40
CA ALA A 146 21.79 29.42 -28.18
C ALA A 146 23.23 29.91 -28.46
N ILE A 147 24.25 29.12 -28.13
CA ILE A 147 25.65 29.44 -28.48
C ILE A 147 25.85 29.35 -29.99
N ALA A 148 25.32 28.32 -30.63
CA ALA A 148 25.49 28.09 -32.07
C ALA A 148 24.85 29.18 -32.94
N SER A 149 23.75 29.77 -32.45
CA SER A 149 23.03 30.87 -33.12
C SER A 149 23.55 32.26 -32.76
N ALA A 150 24.30 32.42 -31.66
CA ALA A 150 24.87 33.68 -31.25
C ALA A 150 26.14 34.04 -32.06
N ALA A 151 26.22 35.29 -32.53
CA ALA A 151 27.40 35.80 -33.25
C ALA A 151 28.63 36.00 -32.34
N SER A 152 28.44 36.00 -31.03
CA SER A 152 29.50 36.11 -30.01
C SER A 152 29.20 35.15 -28.86
N MET A 153 30.21 34.45 -28.35
CA MET A 153 30.09 33.65 -27.13
C MET A 153 29.82 34.57 -25.94
N ASP A 154 28.57 34.62 -25.48
CA ASP A 154 28.21 35.20 -24.19
C ASP A 154 28.10 34.08 -23.15
N PRO A 155 29.03 34.00 -22.17
CA PRO A 155 29.00 32.99 -21.11
C PRO A 155 27.72 33.01 -20.28
N THR A 156 27.01 34.14 -20.21
CA THR A 156 25.79 34.26 -19.39
C THR A 156 24.61 33.48 -19.96
N LEU A 157 24.50 33.37 -21.30
CA LEU A 157 23.47 32.57 -21.97
C LEU A 157 23.59 31.09 -21.61
N VAL A 158 24.82 30.58 -21.57
CA VAL A 158 25.12 29.19 -21.22
C VAL A 158 24.86 28.92 -19.74
N ALA A 159 25.29 29.84 -18.88
CA ALA A 159 25.12 29.71 -17.44
C ALA A 159 23.64 29.65 -17.04
N SER A 160 22.77 30.41 -17.73
CA SER A 160 21.33 30.42 -17.46
C SER A 160 20.68 29.06 -17.75
N GLY A 161 20.91 28.48 -18.94
CA GLY A 161 20.27 27.20 -19.30
C GLY A 161 20.81 25.99 -18.52
N ILE A 162 22.09 26.02 -18.13
CA ILE A 162 22.65 25.01 -17.20
C ILE A 162 22.02 25.14 -15.81
N SER A 163 21.83 26.37 -15.31
CA SER A 163 21.20 26.59 -14.01
C SER A 163 19.77 26.03 -13.97
N GLU A 164 18.99 26.32 -15.01
CA GLU A 164 17.61 25.82 -15.17
C GLU A 164 17.54 24.29 -15.23
N ALA A 165 18.44 23.67 -16.00
CA ALA A 165 18.61 22.22 -16.07
C ALA A 165 18.85 21.60 -14.69
N LEU A 166 19.80 22.16 -13.92
CA LEU A 166 20.13 21.67 -12.59
C LEU A 166 18.97 21.82 -11.60
N ILE A 167 18.23 22.92 -11.66
CA ILE A 167 17.03 23.13 -10.83
C ILE A 167 15.98 22.05 -11.12
N THR A 168 15.76 21.72 -12.39
CA THR A 168 14.78 20.70 -12.80
C THR A 168 15.15 19.31 -12.27
N THR A 169 16.44 18.95 -12.30
CA THR A 169 16.92 17.70 -11.69
C THR A 169 16.78 17.71 -10.18
N ALA A 170 17.19 18.79 -9.50
CA ALA A 170 17.04 18.88 -8.06
C ALA A 170 15.56 18.73 -7.63
N ALA A 171 14.64 19.35 -8.36
CA ALA A 171 13.20 19.20 -8.14
C ALA A 171 12.74 17.74 -8.31
N GLY A 172 13.14 17.07 -9.40
CA GLY A 172 12.80 15.67 -9.65
C GLY A 172 13.30 14.72 -8.54
N LEU A 173 14.51 14.93 -8.04
CA LEU A 173 15.07 14.16 -6.92
C LEU A 173 14.32 14.42 -5.61
N MET A 174 14.00 15.68 -5.30
CA MET A 174 13.25 16.03 -4.10
C MET A 174 11.85 15.41 -4.09
N ILE A 175 11.15 15.44 -5.23
CA ILE A 175 9.84 14.80 -5.39
C ILE A 175 9.95 13.27 -5.24
N ALA A 176 10.97 12.67 -5.84
CA ALA A 176 11.22 11.23 -5.73
C ALA A 176 11.47 10.81 -4.28
N MET A 177 12.32 11.54 -3.55
CA MET A 177 12.57 11.31 -2.13
C MET A 177 11.27 11.41 -1.31
N GLY A 178 10.44 12.42 -1.61
CA GLY A 178 9.14 12.62 -0.98
C GLY A 178 8.12 11.50 -1.26
N ALA A 179 8.29 10.71 -2.33
CA ALA A 179 7.44 9.56 -2.64
C ALA A 179 8.01 8.23 -2.13
N VAL A 180 9.32 8.01 -2.28
CA VAL A 180 10.00 6.74 -1.94
C VAL A 180 10.06 6.50 -0.44
N ILE A 181 10.34 7.54 0.36
CA ILE A 181 10.43 7.39 1.82
C ILE A 181 9.08 6.94 2.42
N PRO A 182 7.94 7.61 2.13
CA PRO A 182 6.64 7.12 2.58
C PRO A 182 6.26 5.78 1.98
N TYR A 183 6.60 5.51 0.71
CA TYR A 183 6.34 4.22 0.08
C TYR A 183 6.94 3.06 0.89
N HIS A 184 8.23 3.15 1.24
CA HIS A 184 8.87 2.10 2.05
C HIS A 184 8.24 1.98 3.44
N TYR A 185 7.93 3.11 4.09
CA TYR A 185 7.27 3.09 5.40
C TYR A 185 5.91 2.38 5.36
N PHE A 186 5.06 2.72 4.38
CA PHE A 186 3.74 2.10 4.24
C PHE A 186 3.83 0.65 3.75
N SER A 187 4.79 0.32 2.90
CA SER A 187 5.01 -1.04 2.39
C SER A 187 5.38 -2.01 3.51
N THR A 188 6.34 -1.66 4.38
CA THR A 188 6.67 -2.49 5.57
C THR A 188 5.45 -2.69 6.49
N ARG A 189 4.61 -1.66 6.61
CA ARG A 189 3.40 -1.75 7.42
C ARG A 189 2.32 -2.62 6.77
N ALA A 190 2.21 -2.60 5.44
CA ALA A 190 1.33 -3.47 4.68
C ALA A 190 1.74 -4.95 4.81
N GLU A 191 3.04 -5.24 4.70
CA GLU A 191 3.61 -6.58 4.86
C GLU A 191 3.37 -7.15 6.27
N SER A 192 3.46 -6.29 7.30
CA SER A 192 3.11 -6.69 8.67
C SER A 192 1.63 -7.10 8.78
N ILE A 193 0.73 -6.37 8.13
CA ILE A 193 -0.71 -6.69 8.12
C ILE A 193 -0.97 -7.99 7.36
N GLU A 194 -0.30 -8.21 6.23
CA GLU A 194 -0.40 -9.46 5.48
C GLU A 194 0.03 -10.66 6.33
N THR A 195 1.13 -10.54 7.08
CA THR A 195 1.57 -11.56 8.03
C THR A 195 0.51 -11.82 9.11
N GLU A 196 -0.07 -10.76 9.68
CA GLU A 196 -1.13 -10.87 10.68
C GLU A 196 -2.41 -11.56 10.15
N ILE A 197 -2.76 -11.35 8.86
CA ILE A 197 -3.87 -12.05 8.19
C ILE A 197 -3.58 -13.54 8.12
N VAL A 198 -2.40 -13.92 7.61
CA VAL A 198 -2.01 -15.33 7.42
C VAL A 198 -1.97 -16.06 8.76
N GLU A 199 -1.38 -15.47 9.80
CA GLU A 199 -1.35 -16.07 11.13
C GLU A 199 -2.76 -16.26 11.72
N SER A 200 -3.61 -15.24 11.60
CA SER A 200 -4.98 -15.29 12.12
C SER A 200 -5.83 -16.33 11.38
N ALA A 201 -5.60 -16.49 10.07
CA ALA A 201 -6.25 -17.50 9.26
C ALA A 201 -5.80 -18.91 9.66
N SER A 202 -4.49 -19.12 9.81
CA SER A 202 -3.93 -20.40 10.23
C SER A 202 -4.49 -20.85 11.58
N GLU A 203 -4.51 -19.96 12.58
CA GLU A 203 -5.04 -20.33 13.90
C GLU A 203 -6.52 -20.66 13.90
N LEU A 204 -7.32 -19.97 13.10
CA LEU A 204 -8.74 -20.25 12.97
C LEU A 204 -8.97 -21.62 12.33
N LEU A 205 -8.19 -21.96 11.30
CA LEU A 205 -8.23 -23.28 10.66
C LEU A 205 -7.76 -24.40 11.60
N ASP A 206 -6.72 -24.16 12.41
CA ASP A 206 -6.23 -25.10 13.41
C ASP A 206 -7.30 -25.34 14.49
N TYR A 207 -7.97 -24.29 14.96
CA TYR A 207 -9.08 -24.41 15.91
C TYR A 207 -10.21 -25.29 15.35
N ILE A 208 -10.62 -25.06 14.09
CA ILE A 208 -11.65 -25.86 13.42
C ILE A 208 -11.23 -27.32 13.33
N THR A 209 -9.97 -27.58 12.97
CA THR A 209 -9.42 -28.94 12.83
C THR A 209 -9.40 -29.68 14.17
N ILE A 210 -8.98 -29.02 15.25
CA ILE A 210 -8.92 -29.62 16.59
C ILE A 210 -10.33 -29.89 17.14
N LYS A 211 -11.26 -28.92 17.02
CA LYS A 211 -12.64 -29.07 17.51
C LYS A 211 -13.36 -30.24 16.81
N HIS A 212 -13.22 -30.36 15.49
CA HIS A 212 -13.87 -31.42 14.73
C HIS A 212 -13.19 -32.80 14.86
N SER A 213 -11.87 -32.87 15.08
CA SER A 213 -11.21 -34.14 15.41
C SER A 213 -11.62 -34.65 16.80
N SER A 214 -11.75 -33.75 17.79
CA SER A 214 -12.26 -34.08 19.13
C SER A 214 -13.71 -34.58 19.13
N LEU A 215 -14.56 -34.07 18.23
CA LEU A 215 -15.97 -34.48 18.13
C LEU A 215 -16.14 -35.87 17.51
N LYS A 216 -15.18 -36.38 16.73
CA LYS A 216 -15.19 -37.75 16.19
C LYS A 216 -14.60 -38.79 17.15
N ALA A 217 -13.88 -38.37 18.19
CA ALA A 217 -13.26 -39.25 19.17
C ALA A 217 -14.18 -39.62 20.36
N LYS A 218 -15.36 -38.97 20.45
CA LYS A 218 -16.45 -39.31 21.37
C LYS A 218 -17.55 -40.04 20.61
#